data_AF-A0A7K7ZXN7-F1
#
_entry.id   AF-A0A7K7ZXN7-F1
#
_cell.length_a   1.000
_cell.length_b   1.000
_cell.length_c   1.000
_cell.angle_alpha   90.00
_cell.angle_beta   90.00
_cell.angle_gamma   90.00
#
_symmetry.space_group_name_H-M   'P 1'
#
loop_
_entity.id
_entity.type
_entity.pdbx_description
1 polymer ?
#
loop_
_entity_poly.entity_id
_entity_poly.type
_entity_poly.pdbx_seq_one_letter_code
_entity_poly.pdbx_strand_id
1 'polypeptide(L)'
;GLCLLVLRVFIGVHVFLVSCALPDSIVRRFIVRVMCSVLGLLVRQSDPRLRGAGARVFIANHITPFDHNVVSLLTSCNTPALSGAPGFICWSRGFMELGVTGSRAELVDSLKEYSAHQGNPPLLLFPEEAATNGRAGLLRFSSWPFSILDEVQPVALQVRRPLVAVSVADSSWITELLWTFFVPFTVYQVRWMPSVPRRADERTEDFALRVQELLAMELGVVSTRITAADRTEHMKRLRHTSRLPFAPGGGLGGGVPPGLPGGAPEDVRVVAMAQQVKEVLPHVPLEVIRTDLVQTNCVDTTIANLLEGRVPFFPESKEAGDLPAPSTSQAAAASGIQGSVAAPSSKPATKQFAKSPVERHLSLQERKRALYDYARR
;
A
#
# COMPACT_ATOMS: atom_id res chain seq x y z
N GLY A 1 -10.91 13.84 -24.83
CA GLY A 1 -10.37 14.01 -23.48
C GLY A 1 -10.58 15.43 -22.98
N LEU A 2 -9.72 16.37 -23.36
CA LEU A 2 -9.71 17.73 -22.77
C LEU A 2 -11.02 18.51 -22.95
N CYS A 3 -11.63 18.50 -24.14
CA CYS A 3 -12.94 19.15 -24.35
C CYS A 3 -14.04 18.55 -23.45
N LEU A 4 -14.08 17.21 -23.33
CA LEU A 4 -15.01 16.51 -22.43
C LEU A 4 -14.77 16.90 -20.97
N LEU A 5 -13.49 16.96 -20.55
CA LEU A 5 -13.10 17.39 -19.21
C LEU A 5 -13.67 18.77 -18.90
N VAL A 6 -13.39 19.77 -19.74
CA VAL A 6 -13.84 21.14 -19.54
C VAL A 6 -15.36 21.21 -19.46
N LEU A 7 -16.07 20.61 -20.43
CA LEU A 7 -17.53 20.57 -20.45
C LEU A 7 -18.11 19.92 -19.18
N ARG A 8 -17.55 18.78 -18.76
CA ARG A 8 -18.01 18.03 -17.58
C ARG A 8 -17.66 18.70 -16.27
N VAL A 9 -16.60 19.50 -16.20
CA VAL A 9 -16.34 20.35 -15.02
C VAL A 9 -17.49 21.34 -14.83
N PHE A 10 -17.89 22.05 -15.90
CA PHE A 10 -19.04 22.97 -15.82
C PHE A 10 -20.33 22.26 -15.45
N ILE A 11 -20.65 21.15 -16.11
CA ILE A 11 -21.84 20.35 -15.78
C ILE A 11 -21.74 19.84 -14.33
N GLY A 12 -20.58 19.36 -13.91
CA GLY A 12 -20.32 18.79 -12.59
C GLY A 12 -20.59 19.78 -11.46
N VAL A 13 -20.25 21.06 -11.64
CA VAL A 13 -20.62 22.12 -10.70
C VAL A 13 -22.15 22.24 -10.57
N HIS A 14 -22.89 22.17 -11.67
CA HIS A 14 -24.36 22.20 -11.63
C HIS A 14 -24.94 20.96 -10.94
N VAL A 15 -24.38 19.77 -11.22
CA VAL A 15 -24.79 18.53 -10.52
C VAL A 15 -24.60 18.66 -9.02
N PHE A 16 -23.46 19.22 -8.60
CA PHE A 16 -23.18 19.47 -7.19
C PHE A 16 -24.21 20.43 -6.56
N LEU A 17 -24.46 21.58 -7.20
CA LEU A 17 -25.45 22.55 -6.71
C LEU A 17 -26.86 21.95 -6.59
N VAL A 18 -27.30 21.19 -7.59
CA VAL A 18 -28.60 20.51 -7.57
C VAL A 18 -28.66 19.45 -6.47
N SER A 19 -27.58 18.70 -6.26
CA SER A 19 -27.47 17.70 -5.19
C SER A 19 -27.58 18.32 -3.79
N CYS A 20 -27.05 19.53 -3.61
CA CYS A 20 -27.13 20.30 -2.36
C CYS A 20 -28.49 20.96 -2.15
N ALA A 21 -29.16 21.41 -3.22
CA ALA A 21 -30.44 22.12 -3.13
C ALA A 21 -31.64 21.20 -2.90
N LEU A 22 -31.57 19.95 -3.42
CA LEU A 22 -32.68 19.00 -3.32
C LEU A 22 -32.57 18.13 -2.06
N PRO A 23 -33.68 17.87 -1.34
CA PRO A 23 -33.71 16.90 -0.26
C PRO A 23 -33.58 15.46 -0.78
N ASP A 24 -33.06 14.55 0.06
CA ASP A 24 -32.91 13.14 -0.31
C ASP A 24 -34.27 12.51 -0.63
N SER A 25 -34.44 12.14 -1.90
CA SER A 25 -35.69 11.60 -2.45
C SER A 25 -35.37 10.71 -3.64
N ILE A 26 -36.32 9.85 -4.01
CA ILE A 26 -36.20 9.00 -5.20
C ILE A 26 -35.99 9.87 -6.46
N VAL A 27 -36.71 11.00 -6.54
CA VAL A 27 -36.59 11.96 -7.65
C VAL A 27 -35.20 12.58 -7.70
N ARG A 28 -34.66 13.06 -6.55
CA ARG A 28 -33.29 13.57 -6.49
C ARG A 28 -32.28 12.53 -6.96
N ARG A 29 -32.35 11.29 -6.46
CA ARG A 29 -31.41 10.23 -6.86
C ARG A 29 -31.51 9.91 -8.34
N PHE A 30 -32.72 9.91 -8.89
CA PHE A 30 -32.91 9.74 -10.34
C PHE A 30 -32.26 10.88 -11.13
N ILE A 31 -32.51 12.15 -10.76
CA ILE A 31 -31.93 13.33 -11.41
C ILE A 31 -30.40 13.28 -11.34
N VAL A 32 -29.84 13.09 -10.13
CA VAL A 32 -28.38 13.04 -9.93
C VAL A 32 -27.79 11.86 -10.70
N ARG A 33 -28.46 10.70 -10.78
CA ARG A 33 -27.99 9.55 -11.59
C ARG A 33 -27.96 9.87 -13.09
N VAL A 34 -28.97 10.55 -13.61
CA VAL A 34 -28.99 11.01 -15.02
C VAL A 34 -27.85 11.99 -15.26
N MET A 35 -27.69 12.97 -14.37
CA MET A 35 -26.61 13.95 -14.44
C MET A 35 -25.21 13.30 -14.35
N CYS A 36 -25.01 12.35 -13.44
CA CYS A 36 -23.78 11.56 -13.34
C CYS A 36 -23.51 10.77 -14.63
N SER A 37 -24.56 10.26 -15.31
CA SER A 37 -24.40 9.58 -16.59
C SER A 37 -23.86 10.52 -17.68
N VAL A 38 -24.28 11.79 -17.70
CA VAL A 38 -23.72 12.83 -18.58
C VAL A 38 -22.25 13.12 -18.26
N LEU A 39 -21.89 13.10 -16.97
CA LEU A 39 -20.50 13.18 -16.51
C LEU A 39 -19.65 11.95 -16.86
N GLY A 40 -20.24 10.93 -17.47
CA GLY A 40 -19.56 9.69 -17.85
C GLY A 40 -19.55 8.61 -16.76
N LEU A 41 -20.28 8.81 -15.66
CA LEU A 41 -20.44 7.85 -14.57
C LEU A 41 -21.70 7.01 -14.79
N LEU A 42 -21.52 5.81 -15.33
CA LEU A 42 -22.63 4.89 -15.62
C LEU A 42 -22.77 3.87 -14.50
N VAL A 43 -23.86 3.93 -13.75
CA VAL A 43 -24.13 2.98 -12.66
C VAL A 43 -25.09 1.89 -13.12
N ARG A 44 -24.65 0.64 -13.04
CA ARG A 44 -25.43 -0.58 -13.29
C ARG A 44 -25.63 -1.34 -11.99
N GLN A 45 -26.82 -1.93 -11.83
CA GLN A 45 -27.15 -2.75 -10.68
C GLN A 45 -27.40 -4.19 -11.11
N SER A 46 -26.89 -5.13 -10.33
CA SER A 46 -27.17 -6.56 -10.43
C SER A 46 -27.91 -7.00 -9.17
N ASP A 47 -28.94 -7.83 -9.36
CA ASP A 47 -29.75 -8.42 -8.28
C ASP A 47 -30.36 -7.40 -7.28
N PRO A 48 -31.02 -6.31 -7.74
CA PRO A 48 -31.58 -5.30 -6.84
C PRO A 48 -32.66 -5.85 -5.89
N ARG A 49 -33.22 -7.04 -6.20
CA ARG A 49 -34.20 -7.76 -5.37
C ARG A 49 -33.58 -8.30 -4.08
N LEU A 50 -32.27 -8.54 -4.05
CA LEU A 50 -31.58 -9.03 -2.87
C LEU A 50 -31.32 -7.95 -1.83
N ARG A 51 -31.47 -6.67 -2.20
CA ARG A 51 -31.37 -5.56 -1.25
C ARG A 51 -32.49 -5.68 -0.22
N GLY A 52 -32.12 -6.08 1.00
CA GLY A 52 -33.09 -6.36 2.05
C GLY A 52 -33.78 -5.08 2.50
N ALA A 53 -35.11 -5.10 2.63
CA ALA A 53 -35.86 -3.97 3.18
C ALA A 53 -35.46 -3.64 4.64
N GLY A 54 -34.91 -4.62 5.36
CA GLY A 54 -34.41 -4.47 6.74
C GLY A 54 -32.90 -4.31 6.87
N ALA A 55 -32.13 -4.24 5.79
CA ALA A 55 -30.68 -4.15 5.88
C ALA A 55 -30.24 -2.82 6.52
N ARG A 56 -29.49 -2.91 7.62
CA ARG A 56 -29.04 -1.74 8.40
C ARG A 56 -27.57 -1.38 8.16
N VAL A 57 -26.75 -2.35 7.76
CA VAL A 57 -25.32 -2.18 7.49
C VAL A 57 -24.98 -2.84 6.15
N PHE A 58 -24.47 -2.03 5.22
CA PHE A 58 -23.89 -2.45 3.96
C PHE A 58 -22.36 -2.53 4.09
N ILE A 59 -21.79 -3.63 3.65
CA ILE A 59 -20.34 -3.86 3.62
C ILE A 59 -19.90 -3.95 2.17
N ALA A 60 -19.08 -3.00 1.72
CA ALA A 60 -18.61 -2.96 0.34
C ALA A 60 -17.09 -3.00 0.24
N ASN A 61 -16.57 -3.60 -0.83
CA ASN A 61 -15.17 -3.39 -1.22
C ASN A 61 -14.96 -1.93 -1.66
N HIS A 62 -13.73 -1.45 -1.59
CA HIS A 62 -13.38 -0.08 -1.92
C HIS A 62 -12.46 -0.06 -3.14
N ILE A 63 -12.93 0.51 -4.25
CA ILE A 63 -12.19 0.65 -5.52
C ILE A 63 -11.84 2.11 -5.78
N THR A 64 -12.76 3.04 -5.50
CA THR A 64 -12.57 4.45 -5.81
C THR A 64 -13.02 5.35 -4.65
N PRO A 65 -12.46 6.57 -4.54
CA PRO A 65 -12.99 7.59 -3.63
C PRO A 65 -14.45 8.00 -3.91
N PHE A 66 -15.11 7.52 -4.97
CA PHE A 66 -16.49 7.85 -5.30
C PHE A 66 -17.48 6.73 -5.01
N ASP A 67 -17.02 5.59 -4.48
CA ASP A 67 -17.85 4.40 -4.25
C ASP A 67 -19.09 4.70 -3.40
N HIS A 68 -18.93 5.49 -2.33
CA HIS A 68 -20.04 5.87 -1.46
C HIS A 68 -21.09 6.74 -2.19
N ASN A 69 -20.64 7.66 -3.06
CA ASN A 69 -21.54 8.44 -3.92
C ASN A 69 -22.32 7.50 -4.84
N VAL A 70 -21.64 6.53 -5.46
CA VAL A 70 -22.26 5.58 -6.38
C VAL A 70 -23.33 4.74 -5.69
N VAL A 71 -23.08 4.25 -4.48
CA VAL A 71 -24.09 3.50 -3.71
C VAL A 71 -25.24 4.42 -3.26
N SER A 72 -24.95 5.66 -2.86
CA SER A 72 -25.95 6.67 -2.48
C SER A 72 -26.92 7.03 -3.63
N LEU A 73 -26.47 6.94 -4.90
CA LEU A 73 -27.36 7.08 -6.07
C LEU A 73 -28.41 5.96 -6.17
N LEU A 74 -28.17 4.82 -5.55
CA LEU A 74 -29.00 3.62 -5.66
C LEU A 74 -29.90 3.42 -4.44
N THR A 75 -29.43 3.80 -3.27
CA THR A 75 -30.14 3.66 -2.00
C THR A 75 -29.81 4.80 -1.04
N SER A 76 -30.71 5.11 -0.11
CA SER A 76 -30.37 5.98 1.02
C SER A 76 -29.38 5.20 1.88
N CYS A 77 -28.22 5.77 2.13
CA CYS A 77 -27.26 5.23 3.08
C CYS A 77 -26.31 6.34 3.53
N ASN A 78 -25.84 6.23 4.77
CA ASN A 78 -24.84 7.14 5.32
C ASN A 78 -23.49 6.43 5.44
N THR A 79 -22.43 7.12 5.03
CA THR A 79 -21.06 6.61 5.12
C THR A 79 -20.28 7.48 6.11
N PRO A 80 -19.78 6.95 7.23
CA PRO A 80 -18.99 7.72 8.18
C PRO A 80 -17.63 8.12 7.57
N ALA A 81 -17.19 9.35 7.83
CA ALA A 81 -15.84 9.78 7.48
C ALA A 81 -14.81 9.20 8.47
N LEU A 82 -14.06 8.18 8.04
CA LEU A 82 -13.03 7.52 8.88
C LEU A 82 -11.67 8.22 8.83
N SER A 83 -11.42 8.99 7.78
CA SER A 83 -10.14 9.62 7.48
C SER A 83 -10.40 10.76 6.48
N GLY A 84 -10.24 12.02 6.91
CA GLY A 84 -10.48 13.16 6.04
C GLY A 84 -10.42 14.51 6.75
N ALA A 85 -10.35 15.58 5.95
CA ALA A 85 -10.50 16.94 6.47
C ALA A 85 -11.97 17.16 6.89
N PRO A 86 -12.23 17.59 8.14
CA PRO A 86 -13.59 17.86 8.62
C PRO A 86 -14.23 19.04 7.86
N GLY A 87 -15.54 19.23 8.07
CA GLY A 87 -16.28 20.35 7.49
C GLY A 87 -16.62 20.20 6.00
N PHE A 88 -16.43 21.27 5.21
CA PHE A 88 -17.00 21.36 3.85
C PHE A 88 -16.60 20.21 2.91
N ILE A 89 -15.36 19.71 2.99
CA ILE A 89 -14.90 18.62 2.11
C ILE A 89 -15.59 17.30 2.46
N CYS A 90 -15.83 17.04 3.75
CA CYS A 90 -16.59 15.89 4.22
C CYS A 90 -18.06 15.98 3.74
N TRP A 91 -18.70 17.12 4.02
CA TRP A 91 -20.09 17.39 3.66
C TRP A 91 -20.33 17.36 2.14
N SER A 92 -19.49 18.05 1.36
CA SER A 92 -19.64 18.14 -0.10
C SER A 92 -19.49 16.79 -0.79
N ARG A 93 -18.78 15.86 -0.16
CA ARG A 93 -18.68 14.47 -0.64
C ARG A 93 -19.84 13.60 -0.17
N GLY A 94 -20.75 14.09 0.68
CA GLY A 94 -21.86 13.32 1.21
C GLY A 94 -21.45 12.32 2.29
N PHE A 95 -20.32 12.56 2.98
CA PHE A 95 -19.96 11.77 4.16
C PHE A 95 -20.68 12.28 5.40
N MET A 96 -20.98 11.35 6.29
CA MET A 96 -21.50 11.64 7.62
C MET A 96 -20.33 11.98 8.53
N GLU A 97 -20.30 13.22 9.01
CA GLU A 97 -19.36 13.66 10.01
C GLU A 97 -19.84 13.16 11.37
N LEU A 98 -19.16 12.14 11.91
CA LEU A 98 -19.26 11.85 13.33
C LEU A 98 -18.31 12.82 14.00
N GLY A 99 -18.82 13.74 14.84
CA GLY A 99 -18.04 14.71 15.60
C GLY A 99 -17.10 14.10 16.65
N VAL A 100 -16.65 12.88 16.43
CA VAL A 100 -15.82 12.07 17.32
C VAL A 100 -14.37 12.28 16.91
N THR A 101 -13.69 13.15 17.65
CA THR A 101 -12.22 13.27 17.64
C THR A 101 -11.53 12.17 18.47
N GLY A 102 -12.30 11.12 18.82
CA GLY A 102 -11.94 10.09 19.78
C GLY A 102 -11.43 8.78 19.18
N SER A 103 -11.28 7.78 20.05
CA SER A 103 -10.76 6.45 19.70
C SER A 103 -11.71 5.68 18.78
N ARG A 104 -11.22 4.64 18.06
CA ARG A 104 -12.09 3.78 17.23
C ARG A 104 -13.23 3.12 18.02
N ALA A 105 -13.07 2.92 19.32
CA ALA A 105 -14.12 2.34 20.16
C ALA A 105 -15.33 3.28 20.28
N GLU A 106 -15.09 4.56 20.54
CA GLU A 106 -16.14 5.58 20.63
C GLU A 106 -16.90 5.75 19.30
N LEU A 107 -16.17 5.66 18.19
CA LEU A 107 -16.78 5.67 16.85
C LEU A 107 -17.72 4.47 16.68
N VAL A 108 -17.27 3.27 17.04
CA VAL A 108 -18.09 2.05 16.94
C VAL A 108 -19.34 2.16 17.81
N ASP A 109 -19.22 2.67 19.03
CA ASP A 109 -20.36 2.82 19.94
C ASP A 109 -21.37 3.87 19.43
N SER A 110 -20.88 4.98 18.87
CA SER A 110 -21.73 5.98 18.20
C SER A 110 -22.48 5.39 16.99
N LEU A 111 -21.81 4.52 16.21
CA LEU A 111 -22.42 3.85 15.05
C LEU A 111 -23.43 2.76 15.46
N LYS A 112 -23.22 2.08 16.59
CA LYS A 112 -24.21 1.17 17.18
C LYS A 112 -25.46 1.91 17.59
N GLU A 113 -25.31 3.03 18.30
CA GLU A 113 -26.42 3.89 18.69
C GLU A 113 -27.17 4.40 17.46
N TYR A 114 -26.44 4.90 16.46
CA TYR A 114 -27.00 5.33 15.18
C TYR A 114 -27.81 4.22 14.50
N SER A 115 -27.29 3.00 14.49
CA SER A 115 -27.92 1.84 13.84
C SER A 115 -29.15 1.32 14.59
N ALA A 116 -29.23 1.53 15.90
CA ALA A 116 -30.36 1.13 16.73
C ALA A 116 -31.62 1.99 16.46
N HIS A 117 -31.45 3.25 16.05
CA HIS A 117 -32.55 4.16 15.75
C HIS A 117 -33.23 3.81 14.42
N GLN A 118 -34.41 3.18 14.45
CA GLN A 118 -35.09 2.65 13.26
C GLN A 118 -35.33 3.68 12.13
N GLY A 119 -35.47 4.97 12.44
CA GLY A 119 -35.64 6.04 11.44
C GLY A 119 -34.39 6.41 10.63
N ASN A 120 -33.21 5.96 11.07
CA ASN A 120 -31.96 6.28 10.39
C ASN A 120 -31.75 5.43 9.12
N PRO A 121 -31.22 6.02 8.03
CA PRO A 121 -30.82 5.25 6.87
C PRO A 121 -29.68 4.26 7.20
N PRO A 122 -29.56 3.16 6.43
CA PRO A 122 -28.50 2.17 6.62
C PRO A 122 -27.09 2.76 6.54
N LEU A 123 -26.15 2.17 7.28
CA LEU A 123 -24.74 2.52 7.21
C LEU A 123 -24.06 1.81 6.03
N LEU A 124 -23.20 2.51 5.30
CA LEU A 124 -22.30 1.93 4.30
C LEU A 124 -20.87 2.01 4.82
N LEU A 125 -20.19 0.86 4.91
CA LEU A 125 -18.85 0.75 5.47
C LEU A 125 -17.91 0.03 4.49
N PHE A 126 -16.65 0.47 4.49
CA PHE A 126 -15.59 -0.06 3.63
C PHE A 126 -14.50 -0.69 4.51
N PRO A 127 -14.61 -1.98 4.86
CA PRO A 127 -13.69 -2.64 5.80
C PRO A 127 -12.24 -2.77 5.29
N GLU A 128 -12.00 -2.60 3.98
CA GLU A 128 -10.64 -2.55 3.40
C GLU A 128 -9.85 -1.33 3.84
N GLU A 129 -10.51 -0.26 4.32
CA GLU A 129 -9.94 1.02 4.78
C GLU A 129 -9.10 1.80 3.74
N ALA A 130 -8.81 1.21 2.59
CA ALA A 130 -8.09 1.84 1.48
C ALA A 130 -8.59 1.30 0.13
N ALA A 131 -8.80 2.19 -0.83
CA ALA A 131 -9.36 1.86 -2.15
C ALA A 131 -8.35 1.12 -3.05
N THR A 132 -8.60 -0.12 -3.45
CA THR A 132 -7.70 -0.91 -4.32
C THR A 132 -8.04 -0.78 -5.80
N ASN A 133 -7.23 -1.35 -6.69
CA ASN A 133 -7.58 -1.42 -8.11
C ASN A 133 -8.64 -2.51 -8.42
N GLY A 134 -9.04 -3.32 -7.44
CA GLY A 134 -10.04 -4.37 -7.56
C GLY A 134 -9.72 -5.50 -8.55
N ARG A 135 -8.44 -5.67 -8.96
CA ARG A 135 -8.06 -6.65 -10.01
C ARG A 135 -7.48 -7.96 -9.49
N ALA A 136 -6.55 -7.88 -8.53
CA ALA A 136 -5.76 -9.04 -8.12
C ALA A 136 -6.23 -9.63 -6.79
N GLY A 137 -6.58 -8.76 -5.84
CA GLY A 137 -6.98 -9.20 -4.52
C GLY A 137 -7.70 -8.12 -3.74
N LEU A 138 -8.50 -8.58 -2.80
CA LEU A 138 -9.21 -7.79 -1.82
C LEU A 138 -8.32 -7.63 -0.57
N LEU A 139 -8.18 -6.42 -0.04
CA LEU A 139 -7.42 -6.22 1.20
C LEU A 139 -8.09 -6.94 2.36
N ARG A 140 -7.29 -7.25 3.39
CA ARG A 140 -7.79 -7.81 4.64
C ARG A 140 -8.79 -6.85 5.26
N PHE A 141 -9.98 -7.37 5.56
CA PHE A 141 -11.02 -6.61 6.23
C PHE A 141 -10.64 -6.35 7.69
N SER A 142 -10.86 -5.12 8.12
CA SER A 142 -10.86 -4.76 9.52
C SER A 142 -12.09 -5.34 10.23
N SER A 143 -11.97 -5.72 11.50
CA SER A 143 -13.05 -6.37 12.25
C SER A 143 -14.07 -5.39 12.84
N TRP A 144 -13.70 -4.12 13.04
CA TRP A 144 -14.58 -3.14 13.70
C TRP A 144 -15.95 -2.91 13.03
N PRO A 145 -16.13 -2.93 11.69
CA PRO A 145 -17.45 -2.76 11.07
C PRO A 145 -18.42 -3.88 11.44
N PHE A 146 -17.86 -5.07 11.68
CA PHE A 146 -18.58 -6.28 12.05
C PHE A 146 -18.93 -6.33 13.55
N SER A 147 -18.44 -5.38 14.34
CA SER A 147 -18.82 -5.21 15.76
C SER A 147 -20.08 -4.36 15.93
N ILE A 148 -20.62 -3.75 14.87
CA ILE A 148 -21.75 -2.80 14.95
C ILE A 148 -23.08 -3.55 15.01
N LEU A 149 -23.27 -4.52 14.11
CA LEU A 149 -24.45 -5.38 14.05
C LEU A 149 -24.06 -6.81 13.68
N ASP A 150 -24.85 -7.77 14.16
CA ASP A 150 -24.67 -9.19 13.88
C ASP A 150 -25.22 -9.61 12.51
N GLU A 151 -25.87 -8.72 11.76
CA GLU A 151 -26.28 -8.98 10.38
C GLU A 151 -25.77 -7.86 9.46
N VAL A 152 -25.05 -8.25 8.41
CA VAL A 152 -24.49 -7.33 7.43
C VAL A 152 -24.88 -7.75 6.02
N GLN A 153 -25.11 -6.78 5.13
CA GLN A 153 -25.38 -7.03 3.72
C GLN A 153 -24.16 -6.68 2.86
N PRO A 154 -23.48 -7.68 2.26
CA PRO A 154 -22.35 -7.42 1.38
C PRO A 154 -22.78 -6.81 0.03
N VAL A 155 -21.95 -5.92 -0.51
CA VAL A 155 -22.15 -5.25 -1.79
C VAL A 155 -20.84 -5.29 -2.59
N ALA A 156 -20.86 -6.00 -3.71
CA ALA A 156 -19.71 -6.09 -4.60
C ALA A 156 -19.72 -4.94 -5.60
N LEU A 157 -18.67 -4.13 -5.57
CA LEU A 157 -18.41 -3.04 -6.48
C LEU A 157 -17.36 -3.46 -7.50
N GLN A 158 -17.61 -3.20 -8.79
CA GLN A 158 -16.63 -3.33 -9.86
C GLN A 158 -16.62 -2.05 -10.70
N VAL A 159 -15.43 -1.59 -11.08
CA VAL A 159 -15.27 -0.40 -11.92
C VAL A 159 -14.56 -0.77 -13.21
N ARG A 160 -15.18 -0.44 -14.35
CA ARG A 160 -14.63 -0.69 -15.68
C ARG A 160 -14.51 0.62 -16.45
N ARG A 161 -13.30 0.86 -16.99
CA ARG A 161 -12.98 1.97 -17.90
C ARG A 161 -12.59 1.37 -19.26
N PRO A 162 -13.55 1.11 -20.16
CA PRO A 162 -13.33 0.30 -21.36
C PRO A 162 -12.31 0.88 -22.34
N LEU A 163 -12.07 2.20 -22.31
CA LEU A 163 -11.24 2.90 -23.30
C LEU A 163 -9.89 3.38 -22.75
N VAL A 164 -9.69 3.36 -21.43
CA VAL A 164 -8.48 3.90 -20.78
C VAL A 164 -8.16 3.07 -19.55
N ALA A 165 -7.07 2.30 -19.59
CA ALA A 165 -6.58 1.51 -18.47
C ALA A 165 -5.73 2.36 -17.50
N VAL A 166 -6.32 3.41 -16.95
CA VAL A 166 -5.66 4.24 -15.93
C VAL A 166 -6.08 3.73 -14.55
N SER A 167 -5.18 2.94 -13.95
CA SER A 167 -5.29 2.47 -12.57
C SER A 167 -4.54 3.45 -11.67
N VAL A 168 -5.25 4.35 -11.00
CA VAL A 168 -4.63 5.32 -10.09
C VAL A 168 -4.80 4.87 -8.65
N ALA A 169 -4.13 3.76 -8.31
CA ALA A 169 -4.19 3.18 -6.98
C ALA A 169 -3.76 4.17 -5.87
N ASP A 170 -3.10 5.30 -6.20
CA ASP A 170 -2.69 6.34 -5.25
C ASP A 170 -3.15 7.75 -5.62
N SER A 171 -4.13 7.90 -6.52
CA SER A 171 -4.65 9.24 -6.84
C SER A 171 -5.29 9.88 -5.62
N SER A 172 -5.10 11.18 -5.48
CA SER A 172 -6.04 12.00 -4.73
C SER A 172 -7.45 11.85 -5.33
N TRP A 173 -8.48 12.05 -4.52
CA TRP A 173 -9.86 12.04 -5.03
C TRP A 173 -10.09 13.06 -6.16
N ILE A 174 -9.35 14.17 -6.16
CA ILE A 174 -9.39 15.20 -7.22
C ILE A 174 -8.84 14.63 -8.52
N THR A 175 -7.68 13.98 -8.46
CA THR A 175 -7.08 13.36 -9.64
C THR A 175 -8.00 12.30 -10.23
N GLU A 176 -8.67 11.50 -9.39
CA GLU A 176 -9.65 10.53 -9.84
C GLU A 176 -10.91 11.18 -10.45
N LEU A 177 -11.34 12.34 -9.93
CA LEU A 177 -12.43 13.14 -10.50
C LEU A 177 -12.09 13.65 -11.90
N LEU A 178 -10.89 14.22 -12.04
CA LEU A 178 -10.41 14.74 -13.32
C LEU A 178 -10.30 13.62 -14.35
N TRP A 179 -9.80 12.45 -13.96
CA TRP A 179 -9.78 11.27 -14.82
C TRP A 179 -11.18 10.80 -15.21
N THR A 180 -12.12 10.80 -14.27
CA THR A 180 -13.52 10.46 -14.53
C THR A 180 -14.12 11.39 -15.60
N PHE A 181 -13.85 12.69 -15.53
CA PHE A 181 -14.35 13.65 -16.53
C PHE A 181 -13.60 13.55 -17.86
N PHE A 182 -12.32 13.23 -17.84
CA PHE A 182 -11.50 13.09 -19.04
C PHE A 182 -11.83 11.83 -19.85
N VAL A 183 -12.09 10.71 -19.17
CA VAL A 183 -12.41 9.42 -19.78
C VAL A 183 -13.87 9.41 -20.26
N PRO A 184 -14.17 8.90 -21.46
CA PRO A 184 -15.52 8.93 -22.01
C PRO A 184 -16.56 8.25 -21.11
N PHE A 185 -16.27 7.05 -20.59
CA PHE A 185 -17.17 6.32 -19.71
C PHE A 185 -16.41 5.58 -18.61
N THR A 186 -16.90 5.71 -17.38
CA THR A 186 -16.54 4.87 -16.23
C THR A 186 -17.80 4.14 -15.77
N VAL A 187 -17.81 2.83 -15.93
CA VAL A 187 -18.95 1.98 -15.61
C VAL A 187 -18.75 1.39 -14.23
N TYR A 188 -19.65 1.73 -13.30
CA TYR A 188 -19.76 1.10 -12.00
C TYR A 188 -20.79 -0.02 -12.09
N GLN A 189 -20.39 -1.22 -11.71
CA GLN A 189 -21.27 -2.36 -11.55
C GLN A 189 -21.40 -2.65 -10.05
N VAL A 190 -22.62 -2.46 -9.53
CA VAL A 190 -22.97 -2.69 -8.13
C VAL A 190 -23.81 -3.95 -8.05
N ARG A 191 -23.31 -4.97 -7.35
CA ARG A 191 -24.02 -6.22 -7.15
C ARG A 191 -24.38 -6.39 -5.68
N TRP A 192 -25.68 -6.54 -5.42
CA TRP A 192 -26.21 -6.79 -4.09
C TRP A 192 -26.11 -8.28 -3.77
N MET A 193 -25.56 -8.63 -2.60
CA MET A 193 -25.49 -10.00 -2.13
C MET A 193 -26.54 -10.24 -1.02
N PRO A 194 -26.92 -11.50 -0.74
CA PRO A 194 -27.80 -11.81 0.39
C PRO A 194 -27.21 -11.33 1.72
N SER A 195 -28.07 -10.95 2.67
CA SER A 195 -27.62 -10.65 4.03
C SER A 195 -26.92 -11.84 4.66
N VAL A 196 -25.89 -11.56 5.44
CA VAL A 196 -25.07 -12.55 6.13
C VAL A 196 -25.18 -12.31 7.63
N PRO A 197 -25.87 -13.20 8.37
CA PRO A 197 -25.85 -13.16 9.82
C PRO A 197 -24.54 -13.74 10.35
N ARG A 198 -24.13 -13.22 11.51
CA ARG A 198 -23.06 -13.74 12.35
C ARG A 198 -23.54 -15.02 13.02
N ARG A 199 -22.67 -16.03 13.08
CA ARG A 199 -22.98 -17.29 13.76
C ARG A 199 -22.76 -17.13 15.27
N ALA A 200 -23.53 -17.85 16.09
CA ALA A 200 -23.50 -17.70 17.55
C ALA A 200 -22.09 -17.87 18.17
N ASP A 201 -21.28 -18.79 17.64
CA ASP A 201 -19.94 -19.11 18.17
C ASP A 201 -18.81 -18.40 17.40
N GLU A 202 -19.13 -17.52 16.45
CA GLU A 202 -18.16 -16.91 15.55
C GLU A 202 -17.60 -15.61 16.12
N ARG A 203 -16.27 -15.49 16.19
CA ARG A 203 -15.61 -14.25 16.59
C ARG A 203 -15.79 -13.18 15.52
N THR A 204 -15.67 -11.91 15.90
CA THR A 204 -15.87 -10.79 14.97
C THR A 204 -14.85 -10.83 13.83
N GLU A 205 -13.62 -11.24 14.13
CA GLU A 205 -12.56 -11.40 13.12
C GLU A 205 -12.88 -12.52 12.13
N ASP A 206 -13.42 -13.64 12.61
CA ASP A 206 -13.79 -14.78 11.77
C ASP A 206 -14.99 -14.42 10.89
N PHE A 207 -15.95 -13.66 11.43
CA PHE A 207 -17.07 -13.12 10.66
C PHE A 207 -16.59 -12.17 9.55
N ALA A 208 -15.67 -11.26 9.87
CA ALA A 208 -15.06 -10.35 8.90
C ALA A 208 -14.35 -11.11 7.77
N LEU A 209 -13.59 -12.17 8.12
CA LEU A 209 -12.91 -13.02 7.16
C LEU A 209 -13.88 -13.78 6.26
N ARG A 210 -14.93 -14.37 6.83
CA ARG A 210 -15.97 -15.07 6.06
C ARG A 210 -16.66 -14.13 5.06
N VAL A 211 -17.00 -12.91 5.48
CA VAL A 211 -17.60 -11.91 4.58
C VAL A 211 -16.59 -11.46 3.51
N GLN A 212 -15.31 -11.29 3.87
CA GLN A 212 -14.24 -10.99 2.92
C GLN A 212 -14.11 -12.08 1.85
N GLU A 213 -14.12 -13.35 2.24
CA GLU A 213 -14.04 -14.50 1.33
C GLU A 213 -15.24 -14.60 0.40
N LEU A 214 -16.46 -14.39 0.93
CA LEU A 214 -17.68 -14.35 0.12
C LEU A 214 -17.61 -13.23 -0.94
N LEU A 215 -17.16 -12.03 -0.53
CA LEU A 215 -17.04 -10.91 -1.45
C LEU A 215 -15.92 -11.12 -2.48
N ALA A 216 -14.80 -11.69 -2.07
CA ALA A 216 -13.68 -12.02 -2.94
C ALA A 216 -14.08 -13.08 -4.00
N MET A 217 -14.81 -14.12 -3.59
CA MET A 217 -15.37 -15.12 -4.50
C MET A 217 -16.31 -14.50 -5.53
N GLU A 218 -17.21 -13.61 -5.09
CA GLU A 218 -18.14 -12.91 -5.97
C GLU A 218 -17.43 -11.96 -6.95
N LEU A 219 -16.38 -11.29 -6.50
CA LEU A 219 -15.57 -10.41 -7.35
C LEU A 219 -14.61 -11.19 -8.28
N GLY A 220 -14.40 -12.49 -8.04
CA GLY A 220 -13.42 -13.30 -8.75
C GLY A 220 -11.96 -12.93 -8.43
N VAL A 221 -11.69 -12.44 -7.21
CA VAL A 221 -10.37 -12.02 -6.73
C VAL A 221 -9.93 -12.82 -5.50
N VAL A 222 -8.66 -12.74 -5.14
CA VAL A 222 -8.14 -13.45 -3.95
C VAL A 222 -8.39 -12.63 -2.68
N SER A 223 -8.84 -13.28 -1.60
CA SER A 223 -8.84 -12.69 -0.26
C SER A 223 -7.40 -12.64 0.27
N THR A 224 -6.84 -11.44 0.46
CA THR A 224 -5.46 -11.29 0.92
C THR A 224 -5.39 -11.12 2.44
N ARG A 225 -4.20 -11.37 2.99
CA ARG A 225 -3.86 -11.04 4.38
C ARG A 225 -3.27 -9.63 4.54
N ILE A 226 -3.12 -8.90 3.43
CA ILE A 226 -2.48 -7.59 3.36
C ILE A 226 -3.47 -6.54 3.86
N THR A 227 -3.06 -5.73 4.82
CA THR A 227 -3.88 -4.66 5.41
C THR A 227 -3.69 -3.33 4.67
N ALA A 228 -4.59 -2.37 4.92
CA ALA A 228 -4.41 -0.99 4.47
C ALA A 228 -3.13 -0.34 5.02
N ALA A 229 -2.72 -0.70 6.23
CA ALA A 229 -1.48 -0.23 6.84
C ALA A 229 -0.25 -0.73 6.07
N ASP A 230 -0.21 -2.04 5.75
CA ASP A 230 0.87 -2.65 4.97
C ASP A 230 1.01 -1.99 3.60
N ARG A 231 -0.12 -1.74 2.95
CA ARG A 231 -0.15 -1.01 1.67
C ARG A 231 0.41 0.41 1.82
N THR A 232 -0.03 1.14 2.84
CA THR A 232 0.43 2.51 3.10
C THR A 232 1.93 2.54 3.37
N GLU A 233 2.44 1.56 4.11
CA GLU A 233 3.87 1.39 4.35
C GLU A 233 4.64 1.06 3.07
N HIS A 234 4.15 0.10 2.27
CA HIS A 234 4.76 -0.26 0.99
C HIS A 234 4.84 0.95 0.05
N MET A 235 3.80 1.77 0.02
CA MET A 235 3.77 3.00 -0.76
C MET A 235 4.78 4.04 -0.26
N LYS A 236 4.91 4.21 1.07
CA LYS A 236 5.96 5.07 1.64
C LYS A 236 7.34 4.59 1.22
N ARG A 237 7.60 3.27 1.26
CA ARG A 237 8.87 2.66 0.82
C ARG A 237 9.15 2.98 -0.65
N LEU A 238 8.20 2.74 -1.56
CA LEU A 238 8.31 3.08 -2.98
C LEU A 238 8.66 4.56 -3.22
N ARG A 239 8.01 5.49 -2.51
CA ARG A 239 8.29 6.92 -2.61
C ARG A 239 9.69 7.27 -2.10
N HIS A 240 10.20 6.58 -1.09
CA HIS A 240 11.56 6.79 -0.59
C HIS A 240 12.61 6.17 -1.52
N THR A 241 12.38 4.97 -2.04
CA THR A 241 13.27 4.31 -3.02
C THR A 241 13.32 5.09 -4.34
N SER A 242 12.19 5.62 -4.80
CA SER A 242 12.13 6.46 -6.01
C SER A 242 12.76 7.85 -5.82
N ARG A 243 13.02 8.25 -4.57
CA ARG A 243 13.67 9.51 -4.19
C ARG A 243 15.14 9.35 -3.81
N LEU A 244 15.70 8.13 -3.83
CA LEU A 244 17.14 7.99 -3.84
C LEU A 244 17.63 8.65 -5.13
N PRO A 245 18.46 9.70 -5.07
CA PRO A 245 19.07 10.24 -6.26
C PRO A 245 19.85 9.11 -6.90
N PHE A 246 19.58 8.85 -8.17
CA PHE A 246 20.65 8.40 -9.05
C PHE A 246 21.81 9.37 -8.80
N ALA A 247 22.88 8.91 -8.16
CA ALA A 247 24.05 9.73 -7.96
C ALA A 247 24.51 10.18 -9.36
N PRO A 248 24.56 11.48 -9.65
CA PRO A 248 25.08 11.95 -10.91
C PRO A 248 26.60 11.76 -10.87
N GLY A 249 27.10 10.64 -11.39
CA GLY A 249 28.43 10.63 -11.97
C GLY A 249 28.39 11.58 -13.16
N GLY A 250 29.10 12.70 -13.05
CA GLY A 250 28.87 13.93 -13.83
C GLY A 250 28.76 13.77 -15.34
N GLY A 251 27.89 14.60 -15.94
CA GLY A 251 27.78 14.72 -17.39
C GLY A 251 26.65 15.63 -17.83
N LEU A 252 26.65 16.89 -17.37
CA LEU A 252 25.84 17.94 -18.00
C LEU A 252 26.54 18.40 -19.28
N GLY A 253 25.89 18.12 -20.42
CA GLY A 253 25.67 19.09 -21.49
C GLY A 253 26.81 19.37 -22.46
N GLY A 254 26.50 19.20 -23.76
CA GLY A 254 27.13 20.01 -24.80
C GLY A 254 27.39 19.27 -26.10
N GLY A 255 26.51 19.50 -27.09
CA GLY A 255 26.86 19.58 -28.51
C GLY A 255 27.29 18.29 -29.20
N VAL A 256 26.52 17.91 -30.22
CA VAL A 256 27.03 17.11 -31.33
C VAL A 256 28.09 17.93 -32.08
N PRO A 257 29.28 17.37 -32.34
CA PRO A 257 29.87 17.49 -33.66
C PRO A 257 30.05 16.11 -34.30
N PRO A 258 29.96 16.01 -35.64
CA PRO A 258 30.07 14.75 -36.36
C PRO A 258 31.55 14.37 -36.54
N GLY A 259 31.88 13.09 -36.35
CA GLY A 259 33.18 12.56 -36.76
C GLY A 259 33.67 11.37 -35.93
N LEU A 260 33.25 10.16 -36.29
CA LEU A 260 34.00 8.93 -36.07
C LEU A 260 35.18 8.91 -37.07
N PRO A 261 36.35 8.32 -36.72
CA PRO A 261 36.50 6.87 -36.54
C PRO A 261 37.22 6.53 -35.21
N GLY A 262 36.80 5.56 -34.41
CA GLY A 262 36.85 4.12 -34.71
C GLY A 262 37.91 3.47 -33.80
N GLY A 263 37.51 2.98 -32.62
CA GLY A 263 38.39 2.28 -31.68
C GLY A 263 37.85 2.14 -30.23
N ALA A 264 37.13 1.04 -29.96
CA ALA A 264 36.91 0.34 -28.68
C ALA A 264 36.26 1.06 -27.45
N PRO A 265 34.91 1.02 -27.32
CA PRO A 265 34.21 1.17 -26.03
C PRO A 265 34.17 -0.13 -25.18
N GLU A 266 34.51 -1.29 -25.75
CA GLU A 266 34.49 -2.57 -25.03
C GLU A 266 35.66 -2.73 -24.06
N ASP A 267 36.86 -2.25 -24.41
CA ASP A 267 38.04 -2.38 -23.55
C ASP A 267 37.88 -1.64 -22.21
N VAL A 268 37.24 -0.46 -22.20
CA VAL A 268 37.01 0.31 -20.96
C VAL A 268 36.04 -0.43 -20.03
N ARG A 269 35.04 -1.11 -20.59
CA ARG A 269 34.06 -1.89 -19.82
C ARG A 269 34.68 -3.17 -19.25
N VAL A 270 35.49 -3.87 -20.05
CA VAL A 270 36.17 -5.10 -19.61
C VAL A 270 37.21 -4.78 -18.53
N VAL A 271 37.93 -3.65 -18.63
CA VAL A 271 38.87 -3.22 -17.58
C VAL A 271 38.16 -2.93 -16.25
N ALA A 272 37.00 -2.27 -16.29
CA ALA A 272 36.20 -2.01 -15.09
C ALA A 272 35.66 -3.31 -14.45
N MET A 273 35.18 -4.25 -15.27
CA MET A 273 34.72 -5.57 -14.82
C MET A 273 35.88 -6.42 -14.27
N ALA A 274 37.07 -6.33 -14.86
CA ALA A 274 38.25 -7.05 -14.39
C ALA A 274 38.70 -6.59 -13.01
N GLN A 275 38.60 -5.29 -12.73
CA GLN A 275 38.90 -4.74 -11.41
C GLN A 275 37.92 -5.24 -10.35
N GLN A 276 36.62 -5.38 -10.67
CA GLN A 276 35.63 -5.95 -9.76
C GLN A 276 35.92 -7.41 -9.42
N VAL A 277 36.34 -8.22 -10.39
CA VAL A 277 36.75 -9.62 -10.13
C VAL A 277 38.03 -9.66 -9.28
N LYS A 278 39.00 -8.76 -9.51
CA LYS A 278 40.26 -8.67 -8.75
C LYS A 278 40.02 -8.27 -7.28
N GLU A 279 38.98 -7.48 -6.99
CA GLU A 279 38.58 -7.17 -5.60
C GLU A 279 38.08 -8.40 -4.84
N VAL A 280 37.36 -9.31 -5.53
CA VAL A 280 36.82 -10.54 -4.93
C VAL A 280 37.87 -11.67 -4.89
N LEU A 281 38.72 -11.76 -5.92
CA LEU A 281 39.76 -12.78 -6.08
C LEU A 281 41.15 -12.12 -6.24
N PRO A 282 41.77 -11.62 -5.15
CA PRO A 282 43.01 -10.84 -5.23
C PRO A 282 44.21 -11.62 -5.74
N HIS A 283 44.20 -12.95 -5.63
CA HIS A 283 45.30 -13.84 -5.99
C HIS A 283 45.37 -14.17 -7.49
N VAL A 284 44.36 -13.81 -8.28
CA VAL A 284 44.29 -14.10 -9.72
C VAL A 284 44.93 -12.96 -10.52
N PRO A 285 45.83 -13.23 -11.47
CA PRO A 285 46.39 -12.19 -12.34
C PRO A 285 45.31 -11.48 -13.17
N LEU A 286 45.41 -10.15 -13.30
CA LEU A 286 44.45 -9.32 -14.04
C LEU A 286 44.31 -9.72 -15.53
N GLU A 287 45.39 -10.20 -16.13
CA GLU A 287 45.40 -10.65 -17.54
C GLU A 287 44.53 -11.89 -17.76
N VAL A 288 44.48 -12.80 -16.79
CA VAL A 288 43.64 -14.00 -16.85
C VAL A 288 42.17 -13.61 -16.74
N ILE A 289 41.86 -12.72 -15.80
CA ILE A 289 40.51 -12.18 -15.59
C ILE A 289 40.02 -11.48 -16.87
N ARG A 290 40.86 -10.63 -17.48
CA ARG A 290 40.51 -9.91 -18.72
C ARG A 290 40.26 -10.87 -19.88
N THR A 291 41.08 -11.91 -20.03
CA THR A 291 40.95 -12.90 -21.09
C THR A 291 39.63 -13.65 -21.00
N ASP A 292 39.22 -14.05 -19.79
CA ASP A 292 37.93 -14.73 -19.57
C ASP A 292 36.75 -13.74 -19.73
N LEU A 293 36.86 -12.50 -19.25
CA LEU A 293 35.81 -11.49 -19.38
C LEU A 293 35.54 -11.07 -20.83
N VAL A 294 36.54 -11.10 -21.71
CA VAL A 294 36.32 -10.89 -23.15
C VAL A 294 35.42 -11.99 -23.73
N GLN A 295 35.45 -13.20 -23.17
CA GLN A 295 34.64 -14.33 -23.64
C GLN A 295 33.27 -14.41 -22.96
N THR A 296 33.20 -14.16 -21.65
CA THR A 296 31.97 -14.31 -20.85
C THR A 296 31.12 -13.04 -20.80
N ASN A 297 31.76 -11.86 -20.91
CA ASN A 297 31.15 -10.54 -20.71
C ASN A 297 30.31 -10.43 -19.42
N CYS A 298 30.66 -11.22 -18.40
CA CYS A 298 29.92 -11.31 -17.14
C CYS A 298 30.87 -11.64 -15.96
N VAL A 299 30.85 -10.76 -14.95
CA VAL A 299 31.68 -10.86 -13.73
C VAL A 299 31.40 -12.16 -12.96
N ASP A 300 30.13 -12.50 -12.76
CA ASP A 300 29.72 -13.66 -11.95
C ASP A 300 30.11 -15.00 -12.62
N THR A 301 29.99 -15.08 -13.95
CA THR A 301 30.40 -16.26 -14.72
C THR A 301 31.92 -16.41 -14.71
N THR A 302 32.67 -15.31 -14.79
CA THR A 302 34.13 -15.34 -14.69
C THR A 302 34.61 -15.75 -13.29
N ILE A 303 33.97 -15.29 -12.22
CA ILE A 303 34.27 -15.73 -10.86
C ILE A 303 34.03 -17.25 -10.72
N ALA A 304 32.90 -17.75 -11.24
CA ALA A 304 32.60 -19.17 -11.21
C ALA A 304 33.62 -20.00 -12.01
N ASN A 305 33.99 -19.58 -13.22
CA ASN A 305 34.99 -20.27 -14.05
C ASN A 305 36.38 -20.35 -13.38
N LEU A 306 36.79 -19.28 -12.69
CA LEU A 306 38.05 -19.22 -11.95
C LEU A 306 38.03 -20.11 -10.70
N LEU A 307 36.90 -20.17 -9.99
CA LEU A 307 36.74 -21.03 -8.81
C LEU A 307 36.58 -22.51 -9.15
N GLU A 308 35.94 -22.82 -10.28
CA GLU A 308 35.77 -24.19 -10.79
C GLU A 308 37.03 -24.75 -11.47
N GLY A 309 38.11 -23.96 -11.58
CA GLY A 309 39.39 -24.38 -12.16
C GLY A 309 39.36 -24.56 -13.69
N ARG A 310 38.34 -24.01 -14.37
CA ARG A 310 38.21 -24.10 -15.84
C ARG A 310 39.22 -23.20 -16.57
N VAL A 311 39.76 -22.21 -15.87
CA VAL A 311 40.82 -21.33 -16.36
C VAL A 311 42.08 -21.57 -15.51
N PRO A 312 43.14 -22.19 -16.05
CA PRO A 312 44.37 -22.41 -15.31
C PRO A 312 45.12 -21.08 -15.13
N PHE A 313 45.46 -20.73 -13.88
CA PHE A 313 46.32 -19.59 -13.58
C PHE A 313 47.31 -19.93 -12.47
N PHE A 314 48.47 -19.26 -12.49
CA PHE A 314 49.43 -19.30 -11.39
C PHE A 314 49.13 -18.14 -10.45
N PRO A 315 48.85 -18.39 -9.15
CA PRO A 315 48.55 -17.34 -8.19
C PRO A 315 49.73 -16.38 -8.00
N GLU A 316 49.46 -15.08 -7.94
CA GLU A 316 50.48 -14.08 -7.57
C GLU A 316 50.83 -14.25 -6.08
N SER A 317 52.00 -14.84 -5.80
CA SER A 317 52.53 -14.98 -4.45
C SER A 317 53.08 -13.65 -3.93
N LYS A 318 52.46 -13.10 -2.89
CA LYS A 318 53.10 -12.12 -2.00
C LYS A 318 54.05 -12.87 -1.07
N GLU A 319 55.36 -12.83 -1.34
CA GLU A 319 56.38 -12.95 -0.30
C GLU A 319 56.43 -11.60 0.47
N ALA A 320 56.55 -11.48 1.79
CA ALA A 320 57.16 -12.35 2.79
C ALA A 320 56.49 -12.18 4.17
N GLY A 321 56.63 -13.19 5.05
CA GLY A 321 56.56 -13.01 6.50
C GLY A 321 55.61 -13.93 7.27
N ASP A 322 56.16 -15.09 7.66
CA ASP A 322 55.84 -15.92 8.85
C ASP A 322 54.57 -16.78 8.90
N LEU A 323 54.83 -18.11 8.88
CA LEU A 323 53.97 -19.22 9.31
C LEU A 323 53.75 -19.19 10.85
N PRO A 324 52.65 -19.73 11.40
CA PRO A 324 52.61 -21.18 11.67
C PRO A 324 51.27 -21.90 11.40
N ALA A 325 51.44 -23.23 11.39
CA ALA A 325 50.58 -24.37 11.10
C ALA A 325 49.14 -24.43 11.70
N PRO A 326 48.28 -25.34 11.19
CA PRO A 326 46.88 -25.46 11.58
C PRO A 326 46.70 -26.34 12.83
N SER A 327 45.62 -26.13 13.58
CA SER A 327 45.17 -27.06 14.62
C SER A 327 43.65 -27.19 14.61
N THR A 328 43.22 -28.38 14.21
CA THR A 328 41.94 -29.05 14.44
C THR A 328 41.68 -29.30 15.93
N SER A 329 40.41 -29.22 16.37
CA SER A 329 39.66 -30.25 17.14
C SER A 329 38.76 -29.75 18.28
N GLN A 330 37.53 -30.31 18.30
CA GLN A 330 36.69 -30.72 19.45
C GLN A 330 36.04 -29.61 20.33
N ALA A 331 34.71 -29.48 20.42
CA ALA A 331 33.66 -30.36 20.99
C ALA A 331 33.67 -30.44 22.53
N ALA A 332 32.59 -29.96 23.18
CA ALA A 332 31.94 -30.62 24.32
C ALA A 332 30.72 -29.82 24.85
N ALA A 333 29.70 -30.59 25.22
CA ALA A 333 28.43 -30.21 25.83
C ALA A 333 28.53 -30.03 27.36
N ALA A 334 27.55 -29.35 27.97
CA ALA A 334 26.62 -29.92 28.97
C ALA A 334 25.94 -28.86 29.87
N SER A 335 24.61 -29.01 29.97
CA SER A 335 23.68 -28.85 31.10
C SER A 335 23.88 -27.80 32.22
N GLY A 336 22.86 -26.94 32.33
CA GLY A 336 21.93 -26.91 33.48
C GLY A 336 22.29 -26.05 34.68
N ILE A 337 21.37 -25.16 35.11
CA ILE A 337 20.87 -24.98 36.49
C ILE A 337 19.81 -23.86 36.52
N GLN A 338 18.72 -24.12 37.25
CA GLN A 338 17.64 -23.19 37.61
C GLN A 338 18.12 -22.07 38.56
N GLY A 339 17.55 -20.88 38.42
CA GLY A 339 17.72 -19.80 39.40
C GLY A 339 16.67 -18.72 39.24
N SER A 340 15.76 -18.65 40.21
CA SER A 340 14.71 -17.65 40.36
C SER A 340 15.27 -16.31 40.88
N VAL A 341 14.47 -15.25 40.70
CA VAL A 341 14.38 -14.02 41.50
C VAL A 341 15.01 -12.73 40.92
N ALA A 342 14.20 -11.67 41.06
CA ALA A 342 14.51 -10.23 41.12
C ALA A 342 14.40 -9.40 39.83
N ALA A 343 13.19 -8.87 39.61
CA ALA A 343 13.07 -7.48 39.16
C ALA A 343 13.56 -6.53 40.27
N PRO A 344 14.26 -5.44 39.91
CA PRO A 344 13.94 -4.18 40.55
C PRO A 344 13.91 -2.98 39.59
N SER A 345 12.79 -2.26 39.67
CA SER A 345 12.72 -0.80 39.86
C SER A 345 13.92 0.05 39.42
N SER A 346 13.72 0.87 38.39
CA SER A 346 14.28 2.22 38.35
C SER A 346 13.19 3.24 38.04
N LYS A 347 12.85 4.06 39.05
CA LYS A 347 11.95 5.22 38.95
C LYS A 347 12.43 6.23 37.89
N PRO A 348 11.51 7.07 37.37
CA PRO A 348 11.77 7.96 36.24
C PRO A 348 12.28 9.34 36.67
N ALA A 349 13.36 9.82 36.06
CA ALA A 349 13.78 11.23 36.03
C ALA A 349 14.75 11.37 34.84
N THR A 350 14.62 12.28 33.87
CA THR A 350 14.14 13.66 33.89
C THR A 350 13.42 14.03 32.59
N LYS A 351 12.33 14.78 32.72
CA LYS A 351 11.49 15.35 31.64
C LYS A 351 12.12 16.65 31.08
N GLN A 352 13.25 16.58 30.39
CA GLN A 352 13.70 17.72 29.58
C GLN A 352 14.20 17.23 28.22
N PHE A 353 13.46 17.62 27.17
CA PHE A 353 13.87 17.42 25.79
C PHE A 353 15.02 18.39 25.50
N ALA A 354 16.17 17.88 25.09
CA ALA A 354 17.34 18.72 24.78
C ALA A 354 17.02 19.69 23.64
N LYS A 355 17.41 20.97 23.79
CA LYS A 355 17.03 22.05 22.87
C LYS A 355 17.74 21.96 21.52
N SER A 356 18.89 21.28 21.43
CA SER A 356 19.62 21.10 20.17
C SER A 356 19.43 19.69 19.56
N PRO A 357 19.40 19.56 18.21
CA PRO A 357 19.34 18.26 17.54
C PRO A 357 20.54 17.36 17.84
N VAL A 358 21.72 17.97 18.07
CA VAL A 358 22.98 17.27 18.32
C VAL A 358 22.96 16.60 19.70
N GLU A 359 22.51 17.31 20.74
CA GLU A 359 22.35 16.74 22.09
C GLU A 359 21.34 15.59 22.11
N ARG A 360 20.27 15.68 21.30
CA ARG A 360 19.31 14.58 21.16
C ARG A 360 19.93 13.33 20.55
N HIS A 361 20.80 13.50 19.56
CA HIS A 361 21.48 12.38 18.92
C HIS A 361 22.48 11.70 19.87
N LEU A 362 23.25 12.50 20.62
CA LEU A 362 24.19 11.99 21.63
C LEU A 362 23.49 11.24 22.75
N SER A 363 22.41 11.79 23.30
CA SER A 363 21.62 11.12 24.33
C SER A 363 21.03 9.78 23.85
N LEU A 364 20.63 9.70 22.58
CA LEU A 364 20.17 8.45 21.98
C LEU A 364 21.30 7.42 21.86
N GLN A 365 22.50 7.85 21.43
CA GLN A 365 23.65 6.96 21.32
C GLN A 365 24.10 6.42 22.68
N GLU A 366 24.11 7.26 23.71
CA GLU A 366 24.43 6.85 25.09
C GLU A 366 23.42 5.82 25.62
N ARG A 367 22.12 6.05 25.43
CA ARG A 367 21.08 5.09 25.82
C ARG A 367 21.22 3.76 25.09
N LYS A 368 21.53 3.81 23.79
CA LYS A 368 21.76 2.61 22.98
C LYS A 368 22.96 1.83 23.49
N ARG A 369 24.04 2.51 23.84
CA ARG A 369 25.27 1.90 24.38
C ARG A 369 25.04 1.27 25.75
N ALA A 370 24.35 1.97 26.65
CA ALA A 370 23.98 1.42 27.96
C ALA A 370 23.11 0.16 27.85
N LEU A 371 22.20 0.12 26.87
CA LEU A 371 21.39 -1.08 26.57
C LEU A 371 22.25 -2.25 26.08
N TYR A 372 23.22 -2.00 25.21
CA TYR A 372 24.14 -3.03 24.75
C TYR A 372 25.06 -3.54 25.87
N ASP A 373 25.54 -2.66 26.74
CA ASP A 373 26.39 -3.04 27.86
C ASP A 373 25.61 -3.81 28.93
N TYR A 374 24.32 -3.50 29.13
CA TYR A 374 23.43 -4.28 29.98
C TYR A 374 23.17 -5.68 29.39
N ALA A 375 22.95 -5.79 28.08
CA ALA A 375 22.72 -7.08 27.43
C ALA A 375 23.98 -7.97 27.34
N ARG A 376 25.17 -7.42 27.61
CA ARG A 376 26.44 -8.15 27.69
C ARG A 376 26.79 -8.63 29.10
N ARG A 377 26.14 -8.10 30.12
CA ARG A 377 26.22 -8.61 31.51
C ARG A 377 25.13 -9.64 31.71
#